data_AF-A0A1Q7QTP0-F1
#
_entry.id   AF-A0A1Q7QTP0-F1
#
_cell.length_a   1.000
_cell.length_b   1.000
_cell.length_c   1.000
_cell.angle_alpha   90.00
_cell.angle_beta   90.00
_cell.angle_gamma   90.00
#
_symmetry.space_group_name_H-M   'P 1'
#
loop_
_entity.id
_entity.type
_entity.pdbx_description
1 polymer ?
#
loop_
_entity_poly.entity_id
_entity_poly.type
_entity_poly.pdbx_seq_one_letter_code
_entity_poly.pdbx_strand_id
1 'polypeptide(L)'
;MPGSKEERKHRFWKVDPAMYTRGPARSRASSLKDPLQSLAKPVLISLFFSYPLIVVFIGILYGGILYWASLTGSFALLGLFLWKTGYAKNFEAWNPRLGKQLLALLVAFAIVVGFYLGLFNARLWLVPITLGLGIGALIILVRRN
;
A
#
# COMPACT_ATOMS: atom_id res chain seq x y z
N MET A 1 -24.02 -37.76 -43.68
CA MET A 1 -23.17 -38.92 -44.05
C MET A 1 -22.11 -39.10 -42.97
N PRO A 2 -22.20 -40.12 -42.10
CA PRO A 2 -21.19 -40.36 -41.08
C PRO A 2 -20.12 -41.31 -41.63
N GLY A 3 -18.87 -40.85 -41.68
CA GLY A 3 -17.69 -41.65 -42.04
C GLY A 3 -17.54 -42.89 -41.15
N SER A 4 -17.03 -43.96 -41.76
CA SER A 4 -16.95 -45.31 -41.18
C SER A 4 -16.09 -45.35 -39.90
N LYS A 5 -16.35 -46.33 -39.03
CA LYS A 5 -15.65 -46.50 -37.74
C LYS A 5 -14.13 -46.63 -37.87
N GLU A 6 -13.61 -46.96 -39.05
CA GLU A 6 -12.18 -47.08 -39.34
C GLU A 6 -11.47 -45.72 -39.43
N GLU A 7 -12.11 -44.68 -39.99
CA GLU A 7 -11.53 -43.33 -40.06
C GLU A 7 -11.32 -42.71 -38.67
N ARG A 8 -12.18 -43.04 -37.70
CA ARG A 8 -12.00 -42.58 -36.31
C ARG A 8 -10.78 -43.21 -35.65
N LYS A 9 -10.43 -44.46 -35.96
CA LYS A 9 -9.30 -45.16 -35.35
C LYS A 9 -7.94 -44.60 -35.81
N HIS A 10 -7.83 -44.20 -37.08
CA HIS A 10 -6.59 -43.62 -37.62
C HIS A 10 -6.29 -42.20 -37.12
N ARG A 11 -7.27 -41.49 -36.53
CA ARG A 11 -7.09 -40.12 -36.04
C ARG A 11 -6.44 -40.04 -34.65
N PHE A 12 -6.48 -41.12 -33.86
CA PHE A 12 -5.91 -41.14 -32.50
C PHE A 12 -4.39 -41.25 -32.45
N TRP A 13 -3.75 -41.70 -33.55
CA TRP A 13 -2.30 -41.91 -33.62
C TRP A 13 -1.54 -40.82 -34.38
N LYS A 14 -2.23 -39.81 -34.92
CA LYS A 14 -1.57 -38.63 -35.49
C LYS A 14 -1.32 -37.63 -34.36
N VAL A 15 -0.26 -37.85 -33.60
CA VAL A 15 0.26 -36.83 -32.69
C VAL A 15 0.81 -35.71 -33.55
N ASP A 16 0.20 -34.53 -33.45
CA ASP A 16 0.66 -33.34 -34.16
C ASP A 16 2.12 -33.04 -33.76
N PRO A 17 3.09 -33.04 -34.70
CA PRO A 17 4.49 -32.72 -34.41
C PRO A 17 4.65 -31.35 -33.71
N ALA A 18 3.69 -30.44 -33.88
CA ALA A 18 3.63 -29.16 -33.20
C ALA A 18 3.49 -29.26 -31.66
N MET A 19 3.04 -30.41 -31.12
CA MET A 19 3.05 -30.65 -29.67
C MET A 19 4.45 -30.77 -29.08
N TYR A 20 5.45 -31.17 -29.88
CA TYR A 20 6.83 -31.39 -29.42
C TYR A 20 7.77 -30.23 -29.74
N THR A 21 7.33 -29.27 -30.55
CA THR A 21 8.07 -28.02 -30.75
C THR A 21 7.99 -27.17 -29.49
N ARG A 22 9.14 -26.73 -28.97
CA ARG A 22 9.23 -25.72 -27.90
C ARG A 22 8.30 -24.56 -28.26
N GLY A 23 7.27 -24.34 -27.45
CA GLY A 23 6.40 -23.18 -27.59
C GLY A 23 7.22 -21.87 -27.65
N PRO A 24 6.68 -20.82 -28.31
CA PRO A 24 7.40 -19.58 -28.56
C PRO A 24 8.05 -19.07 -27.28
N ALA A 25 9.33 -18.69 -27.38
CA ALA A 25 10.19 -18.34 -26.25
C ALA A 25 9.45 -17.42 -25.27
N ARG A 26 9.06 -17.99 -24.12
CA ARG A 26 8.40 -17.28 -23.03
C ARG A 26 9.30 -16.11 -22.65
N SER A 27 8.79 -14.89 -22.79
CA SER A 27 9.58 -13.65 -22.59
C SER A 27 10.30 -13.67 -21.25
N ARG A 28 11.46 -12.99 -21.14
CA ARG A 28 12.27 -12.90 -19.90
C ARG A 28 11.45 -12.48 -18.66
N ALA A 29 10.33 -11.76 -18.86
CA ALA A 29 9.38 -11.37 -17.81
C ALA A 29 8.60 -12.55 -17.20
N SER A 30 8.47 -13.68 -17.89
CA SER A 30 7.82 -14.89 -17.37
C SER A 30 8.76 -15.76 -16.53
N SER A 31 10.06 -15.77 -16.83
CA SER A 31 11.10 -16.49 -16.06
C SER A 31 11.30 -15.91 -14.66
N LEU A 32 11.04 -14.61 -14.48
CA LEU A 32 11.08 -13.96 -13.17
C LEU A 32 9.84 -14.23 -12.30
N LYS A 33 8.74 -14.74 -12.87
CA LYS A 33 7.50 -14.99 -12.09
C LYS A 33 7.64 -16.15 -11.13
N ASP A 34 8.36 -17.19 -11.53
CA ASP A 34 8.52 -18.42 -10.75
C ASP A 34 9.33 -18.19 -9.45
N PRO A 35 10.49 -17.51 -9.46
CA PRO A 35 11.21 -17.17 -8.22
C PRO A 35 10.50 -16.10 -7.38
N LEU A 36 9.79 -15.15 -8.00
CA LEU A 36 8.97 -14.19 -7.24
C LEU A 36 7.80 -14.86 -6.52
N GLN A 37 7.15 -15.85 -7.15
CA GLN A 37 6.08 -16.61 -6.52
C GLN A 37 6.58 -17.48 -5.38
N SER A 38 7.77 -18.07 -5.49
CA SER A 38 8.34 -18.89 -4.43
C SER A 38 8.72 -18.05 -3.20
N LEU A 39 9.19 -16.82 -3.40
CA LEU A 39 9.51 -15.87 -2.33
C LEU A 39 8.29 -15.14 -1.77
N ALA A 40 7.20 -15.01 -2.54
CA ALA A 40 6.01 -14.29 -2.10
C ALA A 40 5.43 -14.86 -0.80
N LYS A 41 5.36 -16.20 -0.67
CA LYS A 41 4.78 -16.87 0.50
C LYS A 41 5.56 -16.61 1.80
N PRO A 42 6.88 -16.89 1.87
CA PRO A 42 7.65 -16.61 3.09
C PRO A 42 7.76 -15.11 3.38
N VAL A 43 7.84 -14.26 2.35
CA VAL A 43 7.84 -12.80 2.54
C VAL A 43 6.52 -12.31 3.12
N LEU A 44 5.37 -12.77 2.61
CA LEU A 44 4.06 -12.39 3.13
C LEU A 44 3.87 -12.86 4.58
N ILE A 45 4.31 -14.06 4.92
CA ILE A 45 4.26 -14.58 6.29
C ILE A 45 5.13 -13.73 7.21
N SER A 46 6.39 -13.48 6.83
CA SER A 46 7.29 -12.63 7.60
C SER A 46 6.73 -11.21 7.77
N LEU A 47 6.16 -10.65 6.71
CA LEU A 47 5.53 -9.33 6.74
C LEU A 47 4.31 -9.31 7.65
N PHE A 48 3.48 -10.36 7.64
CA PHE A 48 2.30 -10.44 8.50
C PHE A 48 2.66 -10.38 9.99
N PHE A 49 3.76 -10.99 10.41
CA PHE A 49 4.22 -10.97 11.80
C PHE A 49 5.06 -9.74 12.15
N SER A 50 5.91 -9.27 11.23
CA SER A 50 6.80 -8.14 11.49
C SER A 50 6.11 -6.78 11.32
N TYR A 51 5.13 -6.67 10.43
CA TYR A 51 4.48 -5.39 10.14
C TYR A 51 3.77 -4.76 11.35
N PRO A 52 2.97 -5.48 12.16
CA PRO A 52 2.36 -4.90 13.36
C PRO A 52 3.41 -4.39 14.36
N LEU A 53 4.50 -5.15 14.54
CA LEU A 53 5.61 -4.77 15.42
C LEU A 53 6.32 -3.51 14.92
N ILE A 54 6.59 -3.43 13.62
CA ILE A 54 7.21 -2.24 12.99
C ILE A 54 6.30 -1.02 13.16
N VAL A 55 5.01 -1.17 12.93
CA VAL A 55 4.04 -0.06 13.05
C VAL A 55 3.95 0.42 14.51
N VAL A 56 3.87 -0.49 15.49
CA VAL A 56 3.91 -0.13 16.92
C VAL A 56 5.24 0.53 17.29
N PHE A 57 6.36 -0.01 16.84
CA PHE A 57 7.69 0.54 17.12
C PHE A 57 7.86 1.96 16.56
N ILE A 58 7.38 2.21 15.34
CA ILE A 58 7.33 3.56 14.75
C ILE A 58 6.47 4.50 15.60
N GLY A 59 5.33 4.02 16.11
CA GLY A 59 4.47 4.81 16.99
C GLY A 59 5.11 5.16 18.33
N ILE A 60 5.93 4.26 18.90
CA ILE A 60 6.67 4.51 20.14
C ILE A 60 7.81 5.50 19.89
N LEU A 61 8.61 5.31 18.83
CA LEU A 61 9.78 6.14 18.56
C LEU A 61 9.44 7.54 18.07
N TYR A 62 8.43 7.66 17.22
CA TYR A 62 8.15 8.88 16.48
C TYR A 62 6.77 9.49 16.78
N GLY A 63 6.03 8.88 17.71
CA GLY A 63 4.71 9.34 18.14
C GLY A 63 3.58 9.01 17.15
N GLY A 64 2.38 9.51 17.47
CA GLY A 64 1.15 9.15 16.76
C GLY A 64 1.10 9.53 15.29
N ILE A 65 1.71 10.65 14.88
CA ILE A 65 1.61 11.14 13.49
C ILE A 65 2.31 10.18 12.51
N LEU A 66 3.53 9.76 12.83
CA LEU A 66 4.29 8.82 12.00
C LEU A 66 3.68 7.41 12.01
N TYR A 67 3.07 7.00 13.13
CA TYR A 67 2.24 5.79 13.21
C TYR A 67 1.05 5.85 12.23
N TRP A 68 0.22 6.89 12.33
CA TRP A 68 -0.97 7.04 11.49
C TRP A 68 -0.61 7.21 10.02
N ALA A 69 0.54 7.83 9.73
CA ALA A 69 1.09 7.95 8.38
C ALA A 69 1.50 6.62 7.77
N SER A 70 2.27 5.83 8.51
CA SER A 70 2.71 4.50 8.06
C SER A 70 1.51 3.58 7.85
N LEU A 71 0.58 3.57 8.80
CA LEU A 71 -0.66 2.78 8.73
C LEU A 71 -1.49 3.16 7.50
N THR A 72 -1.84 4.46 7.37
CA THR A 72 -2.72 4.92 6.27
C THR A 72 -2.04 4.75 4.91
N GLY A 73 -0.75 5.05 4.81
CA GLY A 73 0.03 4.86 3.58
C GLY A 73 0.10 3.40 3.15
N SER A 74 0.21 2.47 4.09
CA SER A 74 0.22 1.03 3.80
C SER A 74 -1.12 0.55 3.25
N PHE A 75 -2.24 0.96 3.85
CA PHE A 75 -3.58 0.65 3.33
C PHE A 75 -3.83 1.27 1.96
N ALA A 76 -3.36 2.50 1.74
CA ALA A 76 -3.46 3.15 0.44
C ALA A 76 -2.68 2.38 -0.64
N LEU A 77 -1.44 1.97 -0.35
CA LEU A 77 -0.61 1.19 -1.28
C LEU A 77 -1.22 -0.19 -1.58
N LEU A 78 -1.69 -0.90 -0.55
CA LEU A 78 -2.40 -2.18 -0.72
C LEU A 78 -3.65 -2.00 -1.59
N GLY A 79 -4.46 -0.99 -1.29
CA GLY A 79 -5.66 -0.68 -2.06
C GLY A 79 -5.35 -0.33 -3.52
N LEU A 80 -4.30 0.46 -3.76
CA LEU A 80 -3.87 0.83 -5.11
C LEU A 80 -3.33 -0.38 -5.87
N PHE A 81 -2.58 -1.27 -5.20
CA PHE A 81 -2.10 -2.52 -5.79
C PHE A 81 -3.26 -3.44 -6.17
N LEU A 82 -4.23 -3.63 -5.29
CA LEU A 82 -5.44 -4.43 -5.56
C LEU A 82 -6.27 -3.84 -6.71
N TRP A 83 -6.36 -2.51 -6.78
CA TRP A 83 -7.06 -1.84 -7.87
C TRP A 83 -6.34 -2.01 -9.20
N LYS A 84 -5.02 -1.77 -9.24
CA LYS A 84 -4.20 -1.86 -10.46
C LYS A 84 -4.08 -3.30 -10.99
N THR A 85 -4.06 -4.29 -10.11
CA THR A 85 -3.98 -5.71 -10.48
C THR A 85 -5.33 -6.30 -10.91
N GLY A 86 -6.41 -5.52 -10.86
CA GLY A 86 -7.76 -5.97 -11.19
C GLY A 86 -8.41 -6.84 -10.11
N TYR A 87 -7.69 -7.18 -9.04
CA TYR A 87 -8.22 -7.94 -7.91
C TYR A 87 -9.30 -7.19 -7.13
N ALA A 88 -9.36 -5.87 -7.24
CA ALA A 88 -10.44 -5.07 -6.64
C ALA A 88 -11.84 -5.49 -7.13
N LYS A 89 -11.97 -6.02 -8.37
CA LYS A 89 -13.25 -6.53 -8.88
C LYS A 89 -13.77 -7.74 -8.09
N ASN A 90 -12.88 -8.54 -7.51
CA ASN A 90 -13.28 -9.68 -6.66
C ASN A 90 -13.92 -9.22 -5.34
N PHE A 91 -13.68 -7.97 -4.93
CA PHE A 91 -14.25 -7.36 -3.73
C PHE A 91 -15.44 -6.45 -4.04
N GLU A 92 -15.81 -6.29 -5.32
CA GLU A 92 -16.88 -5.38 -5.74
C GLU A 92 -18.26 -5.84 -5.23
N ALA A 93 -18.46 -7.16 -5.08
CA ALA A 93 -19.64 -7.75 -4.45
C ALA A 93 -19.76 -7.43 -2.95
N TRP A 94 -18.63 -7.21 -2.28
CA TRP A 94 -18.58 -6.87 -0.85
C TRP A 94 -18.54 -5.37 -0.62
N ASN A 95 -17.94 -4.61 -1.53
CA ASN A 95 -17.82 -3.17 -1.42
C ASN A 95 -17.63 -2.49 -2.80
N PRO A 96 -18.71 -2.03 -3.45
CA PRO A 96 -18.65 -1.43 -4.79
C PRO A 96 -18.02 -0.02 -4.81
N ARG A 97 -17.74 0.58 -3.65
CA ARG A 97 -17.21 1.95 -3.55
C ARG A 97 -15.77 2.02 -3.05
N LEU A 98 -15.05 0.90 -3.11
CA LEU A 98 -13.69 0.73 -2.56
C LEU A 98 -12.72 1.82 -3.05
N GLY A 99 -12.78 2.18 -4.34
CA GLY A 99 -11.97 3.28 -4.90
C GLY A 99 -12.28 4.66 -4.29
N LYS A 100 -13.57 4.98 -4.09
CA LYS A 100 -14.00 6.25 -3.45
C LYS A 100 -13.58 6.28 -1.98
N GLN A 101 -13.63 5.15 -1.29
CA GLN A 101 -13.23 5.04 0.12
C GLN A 101 -11.71 5.14 0.30
N LEU A 102 -10.92 4.55 -0.59
CA LEU A 102 -9.46 4.74 -0.60
C LEU A 102 -9.07 6.20 -0.79
N LEU A 103 -9.74 6.88 -1.73
CA LEU A 103 -9.52 8.30 -1.96
C LEU A 103 -9.96 9.13 -0.75
N ALA A 104 -11.13 8.82 -0.15
CA ALA A 104 -11.60 9.47 1.07
C ALA A 104 -10.63 9.25 2.26
N LEU A 105 -10.05 8.05 2.39
CA LEU A 105 -9.05 7.74 3.40
C LEU A 105 -7.79 8.59 3.22
N LEU A 106 -7.29 8.71 1.99
CA LEU A 106 -6.15 9.56 1.67
C LEU A 106 -6.42 11.03 1.95
N VAL A 107 -7.60 11.54 1.58
CA VAL A 107 -8.01 12.92 1.86
C VAL A 107 -8.14 13.17 3.37
N ALA A 108 -8.81 12.28 4.10
CA ALA A 108 -8.94 12.37 5.56
C ALA A 108 -7.57 12.36 6.23
N PHE A 109 -6.66 11.51 5.77
CA PHE A 109 -5.29 11.48 6.25
C PHE A 109 -4.54 12.79 5.98
N ALA A 110 -4.63 13.33 4.77
CA ALA A 110 -4.02 14.61 4.42
C ALA A 110 -4.55 15.77 5.30
N ILE A 111 -5.85 15.79 5.58
CA ILE A 111 -6.48 16.76 6.48
C ILE A 111 -5.91 16.62 7.90
N VAL A 112 -5.85 15.41 8.44
CA VAL A 112 -5.32 15.16 9.79
C VAL A 112 -3.84 15.55 9.89
N VAL A 113 -3.03 15.18 8.91
CA VAL A 113 -1.61 15.59 8.86
C VAL A 113 -1.48 17.10 8.78
N GLY A 114 -2.23 17.75 7.88
CA GLY A 114 -2.24 19.21 7.74
C GLY A 114 -2.66 19.90 9.03
N PHE A 115 -3.67 19.38 9.72
CA PHE A 115 -4.12 19.88 11.01
C PHE A 115 -3.05 19.76 12.10
N TYR A 116 -2.42 18.58 12.24
CA TYR A 116 -1.35 18.37 13.23
C TYR A 116 -0.08 19.19 12.93
N LEU A 117 0.31 19.30 11.66
CA LEU A 117 1.42 20.17 11.25
C LEU A 117 1.09 21.64 11.52
N GLY A 118 -0.15 22.06 11.25
CA GLY A 118 -0.63 23.40 11.57
C GLY A 118 -0.57 23.69 13.07
N LEU A 119 -1.02 22.76 13.92
CA LEU A 119 -0.91 22.85 15.37
C LEU A 119 0.53 22.91 15.85
N PHE A 120 1.42 22.08 15.28
CA PHE A 120 2.84 22.09 15.61
C PHE A 120 3.49 23.43 15.27
N ASN A 121 3.14 23.98 14.11
CA ASN A 121 3.60 25.30 13.68
C ASN A 121 3.05 26.39 14.60
N ALA A 122 1.75 26.38 14.92
CA ALA A 122 1.16 27.31 15.88
C ALA A 122 1.83 27.24 17.27
N ARG A 123 2.17 26.04 17.74
CA ARG A 123 2.95 25.84 18.97
C ARG A 123 4.36 26.44 18.88
N LEU A 124 5.04 26.29 17.74
CA LEU A 124 6.34 26.92 17.51
C LEU A 124 6.27 28.45 17.59
N TRP A 125 5.17 29.08 17.14
CA TRP A 125 4.95 30.52 17.25
C TRP A 125 4.53 30.98 18.65
N LEU A 126 3.88 30.13 19.44
CA LEU A 126 3.54 30.45 20.84
C LEU A 126 4.77 30.62 21.72
N VAL A 127 5.88 29.92 21.45
CA VAL A 127 7.14 30.04 22.20
C VAL A 127 7.77 31.44 22.10
N PRO A 128 8.03 32.03 20.91
CA PRO A 128 8.55 33.38 20.80
C PRO A 128 7.55 34.45 21.27
N ILE A 129 6.24 34.24 21.09
CA ILE A 129 5.22 35.17 21.61
C ILE A 129 5.26 35.23 23.15
N THR A 130 5.30 34.08 23.81
CA THR A 130 5.34 34.01 25.28
C THR A 130 6.67 34.53 25.83
N LEU A 131 7.80 34.24 25.18
CA LEU A 131 9.10 34.84 25.51
C LEU A 131 9.10 36.37 25.33
N GLY A 132 8.55 36.88 24.22
CA GLY A 132 8.46 38.32 23.96
C GLY A 132 7.60 39.05 24.99
N LEU A 133 6.44 38.48 25.34
CA LEU A 133 5.58 39.00 26.41
C LEU A 133 6.27 38.94 27.77
N GLY A 134 6.98 37.86 28.08
CA GLY A 134 7.75 37.70 29.31
C GLY A 134 8.86 38.75 29.43
N ILE A 135 9.64 38.96 28.37
CA ILE A 135 10.70 39.97 28.32
C ILE A 135 10.12 41.38 28.45
N GLY A 136 9.01 41.68 27.74
CA GLY A 136 8.32 42.97 27.83
C GLY A 136 7.81 43.25 29.24
N ALA A 137 7.19 42.26 29.89
CA ALA A 137 6.74 42.36 31.27
C ALA A 137 7.91 42.60 32.24
N LEU A 138 9.05 41.93 32.02
CA LEU A 138 10.25 42.07 32.84
C LEU A 138 10.90 43.45 32.69
N ILE A 139 10.95 44.00 31.48
CA ILE A 139 11.40 45.39 31.23
C ILE A 139 10.50 46.39 31.95
N ILE A 140 9.18 46.22 31.87
CA ILE A 140 8.22 47.10 32.55
C ILE A 140 8.41 47.02 34.07
N LEU A 141 8.63 45.82 34.61
CA LEU A 141 8.82 45.59 36.04
C LEU A 141 10.12 46.25 36.54
N VAL A 142 11.24 46.06 35.83
CA VAL A 142 12.55 46.66 36.17
C VAL A 142 12.52 48.17 36.04
N ARG A 143 11.76 48.74 35.09
CA ARG A 143 11.63 50.19 34.92
C ARG A 143 10.74 50.85 35.99
N ARG A 144 9.92 50.07 36.69
CA ARG A 144 8.97 50.55 37.71
C ARG A 144 9.55 50.53 39.12
N ASN A 145 10.57 49.71 39.38
CA ASN A 145 11.42 49.74 40.58
C ASN A 145 12.56 50.76 40.42
#